data_AF-A0A317IC40-F1
#
_entry.id   AF-A0A317IC40-F1
#
_cell.length_a   1.000
_cell.length_b   1.000
_cell.length_c   1.000
_cell.angle_alpha   90.00
_cell.angle_beta   90.00
_cell.angle_gamma   90.00
#
_symmetry.space_group_name_H-M   'P 1'
#
loop_
_entity.id
_entity.type
_entity.pdbx_description
1 polymer ?
#
loop_
_entity_poly.entity_id
_entity_poly.type
_entity_poly.pdbx_seq_one_letter_code
_entity_poly.pdbx_strand_id
1 'polypeptide(L)'
;MQVVPDEKRRVSLKDLAVSKLFVVPKNLEQSIGELVEDLTEVPVVGSDGRGTDIFKKIESEPLLDAEDKKLIWSCLAIVREAFINLDREASLKDQETGYQWNMNWKHTRAELDQVLEAAKLLKLNKEDTKAALIASIFSDSVKTRQNFLIHNIHGSEAAAQVLDQLLDQSLEANKMTVRRVVKAVKEHQIAPPEFMARAVSITLSNKLNLSQSTSSNDEITDERLQARELVDSIFNKIKDPFNKKHLLDDLSRIDFSDEERDLLAQVGIDDWWVPHPDSPDSLVAHAVIAGDHSINYNHPEGFAKIALIRGPNTEPIFEDPTVHHSLLSALHSFADSFRIIKPEVQALAMDGLRRTMSALARVNAVMSQIFAEAAKASLPDAPTLPSGSQVLTAIARAQAENPSLFFVDSKTADERVNKQVSQALDRVAAILEDWWMNYGEIPFDPEQKSEGKTSTRSLPFWNTALAYPPRDASGKAQFDKFNELQLRQYKFATRIRAIAVELLRAEQWIVGSTE
;
A
#
# COMPACT_ATOMS: atom_id res chain seq x y z
N MET A 1 41.96 -22.67 11.53
CA MET A 1 40.89 -21.89 12.17
C MET A 1 39.88 -21.55 11.09
N GLN A 2 38.78 -22.30 11.05
CA GLN A 2 37.65 -22.02 10.17
C GLN A 2 36.92 -20.79 10.71
N VAL A 3 36.84 -19.74 9.90
CA VAL A 3 36.01 -18.58 10.17
C VAL A 3 34.60 -18.96 9.76
N VAL A 4 33.75 -19.18 10.75
CA VAL A 4 32.30 -19.35 10.58
C VAL A 4 31.75 -18.02 10.03
N PRO A 5 30.95 -18.02 8.94
CA PRO A 5 30.32 -16.80 8.46
C PRO A 5 29.32 -16.29 9.50
N ASP A 6 29.52 -15.03 9.88
CA ASP A 6 28.72 -14.23 10.79
C ASP A 6 27.25 -14.22 10.35
N GLU A 7 26.44 -15.00 11.06
CA GLU A 7 24.99 -15.04 10.99
C GLU A 7 24.47 -13.69 11.51
N LYS A 8 24.53 -12.67 10.63
CA LYS A 8 24.07 -11.32 10.94
C LYS A 8 22.64 -11.42 11.45
N ARG A 9 22.48 -11.15 12.76
CA ARG A 9 21.22 -10.95 13.49
C ARG A 9 20.30 -10.04 12.67
N ARG A 10 19.46 -10.66 11.84
CA ARG A 10 18.16 -10.11 11.45
C ARG A 10 17.37 -10.06 12.74
N VAL A 11 16.86 -8.89 13.12
CA VAL A 11 15.92 -8.78 14.24
C VAL A 11 14.80 -9.76 13.94
N SER A 12 14.73 -10.84 14.71
CA SER A 12 13.69 -11.85 14.54
C SER A 12 12.43 -11.24 15.13
N LEU A 13 11.27 -11.45 14.52
CA LEU A 13 9.99 -10.96 15.07
C LEU A 13 9.69 -11.46 16.48
N LYS A 14 10.41 -12.49 16.98
CA LYS A 14 10.39 -12.84 18.41
C LYS A 14 10.85 -11.69 19.32
N ASP A 15 11.58 -10.70 18.80
CA ASP A 15 12.09 -9.55 19.54
C ASP A 15 11.13 -8.34 19.53
N LEU A 16 10.19 -8.28 18.58
CA LEU A 16 9.08 -7.32 18.55
C LEU A 16 7.87 -7.97 19.23
N ALA A 17 7.98 -8.19 20.54
CA ALA A 17 6.82 -8.62 21.32
C ALA A 17 5.72 -7.56 21.13
N VAL A 18 4.59 -7.94 20.52
CA VAL A 18 3.40 -7.11 20.32
C VAL A 18 3.05 -6.33 21.61
N SER A 19 3.27 -6.98 22.75
CA SER A 19 3.11 -6.44 24.10
C SER A 19 3.89 -5.16 24.42
N LYS A 20 5.01 -4.91 23.73
CA LYS A 20 5.84 -3.71 23.92
C LYS A 20 5.52 -2.61 22.92
N LEU A 21 4.87 -2.95 21.82
CA LEU A 21 4.60 -2.02 20.72
C LEU A 21 3.30 -1.25 20.93
N PHE A 22 2.22 -1.93 21.35
CA PHE A 22 0.91 -1.32 21.56
C PHE A 22 0.63 -1.15 23.05
N VAL A 23 1.17 -0.07 23.60
CA VAL A 23 0.97 0.32 25.00
C VAL A 23 0.01 1.49 25.05
N VAL A 24 -1.02 1.41 25.91
CA VAL A 24 -1.94 2.53 26.13
C VAL A 24 -1.15 3.74 26.65
N PRO A 25 -1.16 4.90 25.95
CA PRO A 25 -0.48 6.10 26.41
C PRO A 25 -0.96 6.54 27.80
N LYS A 26 -0.04 7.05 28.63
CA LYS A 26 -0.38 7.58 29.95
C LYS A 26 -1.42 8.71 29.87
N ASN A 27 -1.39 9.49 28.79
CA ASN A 27 -2.34 10.55 28.51
C ASN A 27 -3.05 10.28 27.17
N LEU A 28 -3.96 9.31 27.18
CA LEU A 28 -4.70 8.90 25.98
C LEU A 28 -5.52 10.03 25.36
N GLU A 29 -6.09 10.93 26.17
CA GLU A 29 -6.85 12.08 25.67
C GLU A 29 -6.00 13.05 24.85
N GLN A 30 -4.75 13.29 25.28
CA GLN A 30 -3.81 14.07 24.49
C GLN A 30 -3.48 13.37 23.16
N SER A 31 -3.19 12.07 23.18
CA SER A 31 -2.91 11.31 21.95
C SER A 31 -4.11 11.32 20.98
N ILE A 32 -5.34 11.30 21.50
CA ILE A 32 -6.55 11.48 20.67
C ILE A 32 -6.60 12.91 20.10
N GLY A 33 -6.26 13.95 20.88
CA GLY A 33 -6.18 15.32 20.37
C GLY A 33 -5.21 15.47 19.20
N GLU A 34 -4.01 14.90 19.31
CA GLU A 34 -3.02 14.89 18.23
C GLU A 34 -3.46 14.05 17.03
N LEU A 35 -4.14 12.92 17.28
CA LEU A 35 -4.75 12.11 16.22
C LEU A 35 -5.76 12.92 15.39
N VAL A 36 -6.57 13.78 16.01
CA VAL A 36 -7.57 14.58 15.27
C VAL A 36 -6.90 15.45 14.22
N GLU A 37 -5.74 16.03 14.50
CA GLU A 37 -4.98 16.83 13.52
C GLU A 37 -4.64 15.98 12.28
N ASP A 38 -4.09 14.79 12.47
CA ASP A 38 -3.79 13.84 11.40
C ASP A 38 -5.04 13.47 10.57
N LEU A 39 -6.19 13.29 11.22
CA LEU A 39 -7.42 12.89 10.54
C LEU A 39 -8.06 14.02 9.74
N THR A 40 -7.84 15.28 10.12
CA THR A 40 -8.32 16.43 9.32
C THR A 40 -7.63 16.56 7.95
N GLU A 41 -6.50 15.88 7.78
CA GLU A 41 -5.76 15.80 6.52
C GLU A 41 -6.22 14.67 5.59
N VAL A 42 -7.20 13.86 6.00
CA VAL A 42 -7.70 12.72 5.20
C VAL A 42 -9.01 13.14 4.53
N PRO A 43 -9.00 13.52 3.23
CA PRO A 43 -10.19 13.98 2.54
C PRO A 43 -11.15 12.84 2.25
N VAL A 44 -12.43 13.05 2.52
CA VAL A 44 -13.50 12.07 2.27
C VAL A 44 -14.76 12.77 1.77
N VAL A 45 -15.74 11.98 1.32
CA VAL A 45 -17.07 12.49 0.94
C VAL A 45 -18.02 12.33 2.12
N GLY A 46 -18.64 13.43 2.56
CA GLY A 46 -19.69 13.43 3.57
C GLY A 46 -20.99 12.79 3.06
N SER A 47 -21.91 12.53 3.97
CA SER A 47 -23.25 12.00 3.63
C SER A 47 -24.09 12.95 2.78
N ASP A 48 -23.72 14.23 2.73
CA ASP A 48 -24.33 15.27 1.90
C ASP A 48 -23.68 15.38 0.51
N GLY A 49 -22.76 14.48 0.17
CA GLY A 49 -22.03 14.47 -1.10
C GLY A 49 -20.92 15.52 -1.20
N ARG A 50 -20.68 16.32 -0.15
CA ARG A 50 -19.63 17.35 -0.14
C ARG A 50 -18.32 16.84 0.43
N GLY A 51 -17.22 17.45 0.03
CA GLY A 51 -15.90 17.17 0.61
C GLY A 51 -15.82 17.53 2.10
N THR A 52 -15.34 16.60 2.91
CA THR A 52 -15.08 16.77 4.34
C THR A 52 -13.81 16.00 4.72
N ASP A 53 -13.57 15.79 6.02
CA ASP A 53 -12.48 14.98 6.55
C ASP A 53 -13.01 13.75 7.32
N ILE A 54 -12.18 12.70 7.42
CA ILE A 54 -12.60 11.41 8.01
C ILE A 54 -13.07 11.55 9.46
N PHE A 55 -12.45 12.44 10.24
CA PHE A 55 -12.85 12.69 11.62
C PHE A 55 -14.29 13.21 11.66
N LYS A 56 -14.59 14.31 10.95
CA LYS A 56 -15.95 14.85 10.88
C LYS A 56 -16.97 13.85 10.35
N LYS A 57 -16.59 13.04 9.35
CA LYS A 57 -17.48 12.03 8.79
C LYS A 57 -17.88 11.00 9.84
N ILE A 58 -16.93 10.42 10.57
CA ILE A 58 -17.22 9.44 11.62
C ILE A 58 -17.94 10.08 12.80
N GLU A 59 -17.55 11.30 13.22
CA GLU A 59 -18.26 12.03 14.28
C GLU A 59 -19.74 12.29 13.92
N SER A 60 -20.03 12.53 12.65
CA SER A 60 -21.39 12.71 12.14
C SER A 60 -22.20 11.42 11.98
N GLU A 61 -21.58 10.25 12.09
CA GLU A 61 -22.25 8.96 11.85
C GLU A 61 -23.28 8.67 12.95
N PRO A 62 -24.60 8.60 12.63
CA PRO A 62 -25.64 8.40 13.63
C PRO A 62 -25.74 6.97 14.15
N LEU A 63 -25.23 5.97 13.41
CA LEU A 63 -25.27 4.57 13.85
C LEU A 63 -24.35 4.32 15.06
N LEU A 64 -23.27 5.10 15.19
CA LEU A 64 -22.27 4.99 16.26
C LEU A 64 -22.54 6.02 17.35
N ASP A 65 -22.56 5.59 18.60
CA ASP A 65 -22.69 6.52 19.72
C ASP A 65 -21.33 7.09 20.16
N ALA A 66 -21.34 7.94 21.19
CA ALA A 66 -20.14 8.59 21.70
C ALA A 66 -19.13 7.59 22.32
N GLU A 67 -19.61 6.49 22.92
CA GLU A 67 -18.74 5.47 23.52
C GLU A 67 -18.06 4.63 22.44
N ASP A 68 -18.79 4.27 21.38
CA ASP A 68 -18.22 3.57 20.22
C ASP A 68 -17.12 4.42 19.56
N LYS A 69 -17.42 5.70 19.29
CA LYS A 69 -16.46 6.65 18.68
C LYS A 69 -15.22 6.81 19.55
N LYS A 70 -15.41 6.97 20.87
CA LYS A 70 -14.29 7.05 21.83
C LYS A 70 -13.41 5.80 21.78
N LEU A 71 -13.99 4.61 21.70
CA LEU A 71 -13.23 3.36 21.60
C LEU A 71 -12.44 3.28 20.28
N ILE A 72 -13.08 3.62 19.16
CA ILE A 72 -12.43 3.66 17.83
C ILE A 72 -11.24 4.61 17.85
N TRP A 73 -11.42 5.84 18.35
CA TRP A 73 -10.34 6.82 18.47
C TRP A 73 -9.24 6.41 19.44
N SER A 74 -9.60 5.75 20.53
CA SER A 74 -8.61 5.19 21.48
C SER A 74 -7.73 4.13 20.81
N CYS A 75 -8.32 3.21 20.05
CA CYS A 75 -7.58 2.19 19.31
C CYS A 75 -6.67 2.83 18.25
N LEU A 76 -7.19 3.78 17.48
CA LEU A 76 -6.45 4.45 16.41
C LEU A 76 -5.29 5.28 16.95
N ALA A 77 -5.49 5.97 18.09
CA ALA A 77 -4.43 6.73 18.75
C ALA A 77 -3.28 5.82 19.22
N ILE A 78 -3.60 4.64 19.76
CA ILE A 78 -2.58 3.66 20.18
C ILE A 78 -1.76 3.17 18.96
N VAL A 79 -2.42 2.86 17.85
CA VAL A 79 -1.74 2.43 16.61
C VAL A 79 -0.89 3.56 16.01
N ARG A 80 -1.38 4.81 16.04
CA ARG A 80 -0.62 5.99 15.62
C ARG A 80 0.69 6.12 16.40
N GLU A 81 0.61 6.07 17.73
CA GLU A 81 1.80 6.16 18.59
C GLU A 81 2.79 5.03 18.32
N ALA A 82 2.30 3.81 18.08
CA ALA A 82 3.14 2.69 17.69
C ALA A 82 3.91 2.97 16.39
N PHE A 83 3.24 3.48 15.35
CA PHE A 83 3.91 3.85 14.09
C PHE A 83 4.93 4.98 14.26
N ILE A 84 4.60 6.02 15.04
CA ILE A 84 5.54 7.13 15.32
C ILE A 84 6.81 6.62 16.03
N ASN A 85 6.65 5.71 16.99
CA ASN A 85 7.78 5.14 17.72
C ASN A 85 8.64 4.26 16.80
N LEU A 86 8.02 3.44 15.95
CA LEU A 86 8.73 2.62 14.96
C LEU A 86 9.50 3.48 13.95
N ASP A 87 8.90 4.58 13.50
CA ASP A 87 9.55 5.50 12.56
C ASP A 87 10.76 6.21 13.18
N ARG A 88 10.63 6.63 14.45
CA ARG A 88 11.74 7.20 15.23
C ARG A 88 12.87 6.18 15.42
N GLU A 89 12.56 4.93 15.78
CA GLU A 89 13.56 3.88 15.95
C GLU A 89 14.26 3.50 14.64
N ALA A 90 13.52 3.48 13.53
CA ALA A 90 14.05 3.26 12.19
C ALA A 90 15.03 4.37 11.80
N SER A 91 14.64 5.63 12.02
CA SER A 91 15.45 6.82 11.71
C SER A 91 16.78 6.85 12.47
N LEU A 92 16.81 6.35 13.71
CA LEU A 92 18.03 6.28 14.52
C LEU A 92 19.03 5.20 14.04
N LYS A 93 18.60 4.25 13.21
CA LYS A 93 19.44 3.13 12.76
C LYS A 93 20.04 3.34 11.37
N ASP A 94 19.90 4.53 10.77
CA ASP A 94 20.40 4.89 9.43
C ASP A 94 19.99 3.90 8.33
N GLN A 95 18.90 3.17 8.59
CA GLN A 95 18.23 2.39 7.56
C GLN A 95 17.30 3.36 6.86
N GLU A 96 17.32 3.41 5.53
CA GLU A 96 16.35 4.15 4.68
C GLU A 96 14.91 3.56 4.82
N THR A 97 14.45 3.31 6.05
CA THR A 97 13.24 2.53 6.37
C THR A 97 12.08 3.40 6.88
N GLY A 98 12.29 4.70 7.13
CA GLY A 98 11.22 5.62 7.56
C GLY A 98 10.08 5.80 6.55
N TYR A 99 10.24 5.25 5.33
CA TYR A 99 9.19 5.29 4.32
C TYR A 99 8.04 4.30 4.60
N GLN A 100 8.29 3.14 5.23
CA GLN A 100 7.25 2.11 5.37
C GLN A 100 6.21 2.43 6.45
N TRP A 101 6.62 2.97 7.59
CA TRP A 101 5.72 3.18 8.74
C TRP A 101 4.76 4.34 8.53
N ASN A 102 5.25 5.48 8.04
CA ASN A 102 4.41 6.61 7.67
C ASN A 102 3.41 6.23 6.55
N MET A 103 3.82 5.40 5.59
CA MET A 103 2.93 4.89 4.54
C MET A 103 1.85 3.97 5.11
N ASN A 104 2.19 3.06 6.03
CA ASN A 104 1.21 2.21 6.70
C ASN A 104 0.25 3.05 7.55
N TRP A 105 0.74 4.09 8.26
CA TRP A 105 -0.13 5.01 9.00
C TRP A 105 -1.14 5.72 8.10
N LYS A 106 -0.67 6.28 6.97
CA LYS A 106 -1.54 6.93 5.98
C LYS A 106 -2.59 5.99 5.40
N HIS A 107 -2.21 4.73 5.17
CA HIS A 107 -3.12 3.66 4.73
C HIS A 107 -4.21 3.41 5.78
N THR A 108 -3.82 3.09 7.01
CA THR A 108 -4.76 2.78 8.11
C THR A 108 -5.79 3.88 8.34
N ARG A 109 -5.38 5.16 8.36
CA ARG A 109 -6.32 6.26 8.58
C ARG A 109 -7.27 6.50 7.40
N ALA A 110 -6.86 6.17 6.17
CA ALA A 110 -7.69 6.32 4.97
C ALA A 110 -8.72 5.17 4.84
N GLU A 111 -8.41 3.97 5.31
CA GLU A 111 -9.29 2.80 5.23
C GLU A 111 -10.61 2.97 5.99
N LEU A 112 -10.59 3.71 7.10
CA LEU A 112 -11.78 3.92 7.93
C LEU A 112 -12.99 4.43 7.14
N ASP A 113 -12.76 5.29 6.16
CA ASP A 113 -13.80 5.80 5.27
C ASP A 113 -14.47 4.68 4.48
N GLN A 114 -13.64 3.89 3.80
CA GLN A 114 -14.08 2.86 2.88
C GLN A 114 -14.69 1.67 3.62
N VAL A 115 -14.20 1.35 4.82
CA VAL A 115 -14.80 0.37 5.72
C VAL A 115 -16.16 0.83 6.21
N LEU A 116 -16.32 2.12 6.56
CA LEU A 116 -17.62 2.67 6.95
C LEU A 116 -18.64 2.60 5.82
N GLU A 117 -18.24 2.95 4.59
CA GLU A 117 -19.12 2.86 3.42
C GLU A 117 -19.48 1.40 3.08
N ALA A 118 -18.50 0.49 3.13
CA ALA A 118 -18.76 -0.94 2.95
C ALA A 118 -19.70 -1.48 4.04
N ALA A 119 -19.53 -1.09 5.30
CA ALA A 119 -20.40 -1.49 6.41
C ALA A 119 -21.86 -1.07 6.18
N LYS A 120 -22.08 0.16 5.67
CA LYS A 120 -23.42 0.66 5.31
C LYS A 120 -24.06 -0.15 4.18
N LEU A 121 -23.31 -0.42 3.11
CA LEU A 121 -23.78 -1.20 1.97
C LEU A 121 -24.08 -2.67 2.35
N LEU A 122 -23.28 -3.24 3.25
CA LEU A 122 -23.50 -4.57 3.84
C LEU A 122 -24.57 -4.57 4.94
N LYS A 123 -25.12 -3.40 5.29
CA LYS A 123 -26.14 -3.22 6.33
C LYS A 123 -25.71 -3.80 7.69
N LEU A 124 -24.44 -3.61 8.05
CA LEU A 124 -23.95 -3.97 9.36
C LEU A 124 -24.74 -3.21 10.43
N ASN A 125 -25.03 -3.89 11.53
CA ASN A 125 -25.59 -3.21 12.71
C ASN A 125 -24.51 -2.36 13.39
N LYS A 126 -24.90 -1.65 14.46
CA LYS A 126 -24.01 -0.82 15.27
C LYS A 126 -22.76 -1.56 15.75
N GLU A 127 -22.91 -2.74 16.36
CA GLU A 127 -21.81 -3.51 16.93
C GLU A 127 -20.84 -4.02 15.87
N ASP A 128 -21.39 -4.49 14.74
CA ASP A 128 -20.59 -5.01 13.62
C ASP A 128 -19.88 -3.88 12.85
N THR A 129 -20.51 -2.70 12.75
CA THR A 129 -19.87 -1.50 12.16
C THR A 129 -18.70 -1.03 13.01
N LYS A 130 -18.88 -0.94 14.34
CA LYS A 130 -17.79 -0.66 15.27
C LYS A 130 -16.67 -1.69 15.16
N ALA A 131 -17.01 -2.98 15.14
CA ALA A 131 -16.03 -4.06 15.01
C ALA A 131 -15.26 -3.99 13.69
N ALA A 132 -15.91 -3.65 12.57
CA ALA A 132 -15.26 -3.49 11.27
C ALA A 132 -14.24 -2.34 11.29
N LEU A 133 -14.62 -1.19 11.84
CA LEU A 133 -13.72 -0.04 11.97
C LEU A 133 -12.50 -0.39 12.85
N ILE A 134 -12.72 -1.00 14.03
CA ILE A 134 -11.61 -1.42 14.90
C ILE A 134 -10.75 -2.49 14.23
N ALA A 135 -11.34 -3.45 13.53
CA ALA A 135 -10.58 -4.47 12.81
C ALA A 135 -9.69 -3.86 11.73
N SER A 136 -10.16 -2.86 10.99
CA SER A 136 -9.33 -2.15 10.00
C SER A 136 -8.17 -1.36 10.61
N ILE A 137 -8.30 -0.91 11.86
CA ILE A 137 -7.19 -0.24 12.57
C ILE A 137 -6.04 -1.23 12.80
N PHE A 138 -6.35 -2.50 13.06
CA PHE A 138 -5.36 -3.51 13.44
C PHE A 138 -4.92 -4.45 12.31
N SER A 139 -5.67 -4.54 11.21
CA SER A 139 -5.42 -5.43 10.07
C SER A 139 -3.96 -5.40 9.58
N ASP A 140 -3.45 -4.20 9.34
CA ASP A 140 -2.10 -3.93 8.83
C ASP A 140 -1.16 -3.29 9.88
N SER A 141 -1.60 -3.19 11.14
CA SER A 141 -0.87 -2.48 12.21
C SER A 141 0.49 -3.11 12.58
N VAL A 142 0.64 -4.43 12.35
CA VAL A 142 1.87 -5.18 12.63
C VAL A 142 2.43 -5.75 11.34
N LYS A 143 2.72 -4.90 10.36
CA LYS A 143 3.19 -5.33 9.03
C LYS A 143 4.65 -4.95 8.78
N THR A 144 5.49 -5.96 8.58
CA THR A 144 6.90 -5.85 8.23
C THR A 144 7.20 -6.71 7.01
N ARG A 145 8.40 -6.53 6.43
CA ARG A 145 8.87 -7.43 5.36
C ARG A 145 8.97 -8.89 5.84
N GLN A 146 9.26 -9.11 7.13
CA GLN A 146 9.53 -10.43 7.69
C GLN A 146 8.27 -11.24 8.01
N ASN A 147 7.13 -10.58 8.25
CA ASN A 147 5.85 -11.26 8.54
C ASN A 147 4.78 -10.98 7.49
N PHE A 148 5.17 -10.65 6.25
CA PHE A 148 4.20 -10.33 5.21
C PHE A 148 3.09 -11.38 5.04
N LEU A 149 3.38 -12.68 5.22
CA LEU A 149 2.38 -13.74 5.07
C LEU A 149 1.45 -13.93 6.29
N ILE A 150 1.80 -13.37 7.46
CA ILE A 150 1.12 -13.64 8.74
C ILE A 150 0.84 -12.37 9.57
N HIS A 151 1.00 -11.19 8.99
CA HIS A 151 0.81 -9.92 9.70
C HIS A 151 -0.62 -9.74 10.22
N ASN A 152 -1.61 -10.31 9.55
CA ASN A 152 -2.99 -10.40 10.04
C ASN A 152 -3.11 -11.17 11.36
N ILE A 153 -2.30 -12.22 11.57
CA ILE A 153 -2.28 -12.96 12.84
C ILE A 153 -1.73 -12.06 13.95
N HIS A 154 -0.57 -11.42 13.72
CA HIS A 154 0.02 -10.50 14.70
C HIS A 154 -0.86 -9.25 14.95
N GLY A 155 -1.55 -8.75 13.91
CA GLY A 155 -2.55 -7.69 14.03
C GLY A 155 -3.72 -8.13 14.90
N SER A 156 -4.17 -9.38 14.78
CA SER A 156 -5.25 -9.92 15.61
C SER A 156 -4.84 -10.07 17.09
N GLU A 157 -3.57 -10.41 17.34
CA GLU A 157 -2.98 -10.44 18.68
C GLU A 157 -2.89 -9.03 19.28
N ALA A 158 -2.47 -8.04 18.47
CA ALA A 158 -2.43 -6.63 18.87
C ALA A 158 -3.83 -6.11 19.22
N ALA A 159 -4.82 -6.42 18.38
CA ALA A 159 -6.22 -6.04 18.62
C ALA A 159 -6.74 -6.64 19.93
N ALA A 160 -6.51 -7.94 20.16
CA ALA A 160 -6.91 -8.62 21.39
C ALA A 160 -6.28 -7.95 22.62
N GLN A 161 -4.98 -7.68 22.57
CA GLN A 161 -4.24 -7.09 23.68
C GLN A 161 -4.67 -5.65 23.98
N VAL A 162 -4.89 -4.82 22.97
CA VAL A 162 -5.32 -3.43 23.17
C VAL A 162 -6.74 -3.39 23.72
N LEU A 163 -7.66 -4.20 23.15
CA LEU A 163 -9.03 -4.25 23.63
C LEU A 163 -9.15 -4.83 25.03
N ASP A 164 -8.29 -5.78 25.42
CA ASP A 164 -8.20 -6.29 26.80
C ASP A 164 -7.85 -5.18 27.80
N GLN A 165 -6.98 -4.24 27.41
CA GLN A 165 -6.61 -3.08 28.23
C GLN A 165 -7.70 -2.00 28.29
N LEU A 166 -8.49 -1.84 27.23
CA LEU A 166 -9.51 -0.78 27.12
C LEU A 166 -10.90 -1.18 27.60
N LEU A 167 -11.24 -2.48 27.58
CA LEU A 167 -12.58 -2.98 27.86
C LEU A 167 -12.60 -3.89 29.09
N ASP A 168 -13.66 -3.76 29.90
CA ASP A 168 -13.91 -4.69 31.00
C ASP A 168 -14.31 -6.07 30.46
N GLN A 169 -13.38 -7.03 30.54
CA GLN A 169 -13.59 -8.41 30.09
C GLN A 169 -14.54 -9.22 30.99
N SER A 170 -15.00 -8.68 32.13
CA SER A 170 -16.05 -9.31 32.91
C SER A 170 -17.39 -9.34 32.14
N LEU A 171 -17.60 -8.40 31.21
CA LEU A 171 -18.82 -8.25 30.42
C LEU A 171 -18.78 -9.10 29.14
N GLU A 172 -19.79 -9.95 28.91
CA GLU A 172 -19.86 -10.81 27.72
C GLU A 172 -19.94 -10.00 26.41
N ALA A 173 -20.60 -8.84 26.43
CA ALA A 173 -20.67 -7.95 25.26
C ALA A 173 -19.27 -7.48 24.80
N ASN A 174 -18.37 -7.19 25.74
CA ASN A 174 -16.99 -6.79 25.45
C ASN A 174 -16.18 -7.95 24.90
N LYS A 175 -16.31 -9.15 25.51
CA LYS A 175 -15.69 -10.38 24.98
C LYS A 175 -16.13 -10.67 23.54
N MET A 176 -17.42 -10.50 23.24
CA MET A 176 -17.95 -10.68 21.89
C MET A 176 -17.40 -9.63 20.91
N THR A 177 -17.21 -8.38 21.35
CA THR A 177 -16.55 -7.34 20.55
C THR A 177 -15.12 -7.75 20.21
N VAL A 178 -14.33 -8.20 21.19
CA VAL A 178 -12.96 -8.70 20.98
C VAL A 178 -12.96 -9.86 19.98
N ARG A 179 -13.84 -10.86 20.15
CA ARG A 179 -13.93 -12.02 19.24
C ARG A 179 -14.24 -11.60 17.80
N ARG A 180 -15.19 -10.69 17.59
CA ARG A 180 -15.55 -10.18 16.25
C ARG A 180 -14.39 -9.46 15.58
N VAL A 181 -13.72 -8.57 16.30
CA VAL A 181 -12.56 -7.83 15.80
C VAL A 181 -11.43 -8.80 15.44
N VAL A 182 -11.05 -9.68 16.36
CA VAL A 182 -9.96 -10.66 16.15
C VAL A 182 -10.24 -11.56 14.95
N LYS A 183 -11.47 -12.07 14.82
CA LYS A 183 -11.89 -12.89 13.67
C LYS A 183 -11.76 -12.09 12.36
N ALA A 184 -12.32 -10.89 12.30
CA ALA A 184 -12.26 -10.05 11.11
C ALA A 184 -10.82 -9.70 10.70
N VAL A 185 -9.95 -9.41 11.67
CA VAL A 185 -8.53 -9.15 11.43
C VAL A 185 -7.84 -10.40 10.87
N LYS A 186 -8.11 -11.60 11.39
CA LYS A 186 -7.53 -12.84 10.83
C LYS A 186 -7.99 -13.11 9.40
N GLU A 187 -9.26 -12.87 9.12
CA GLU A 187 -9.90 -13.19 7.84
C GLU A 187 -9.59 -12.21 6.71
N HIS A 188 -9.10 -10.99 7.00
CA HIS A 188 -8.94 -9.98 5.96
C HIS A 188 -7.86 -10.31 4.90
N GLN A 189 -6.87 -11.15 5.23
CA GLN A 189 -5.67 -11.43 4.42
C GLN A 189 -5.92 -12.43 3.28
N ILE A 190 -7.09 -12.40 2.64
CA ILE A 190 -7.41 -13.23 1.47
C ILE A 190 -7.33 -12.45 0.14
N ALA A 191 -7.05 -11.14 0.20
CA ALA A 191 -7.03 -10.23 -0.94
C ALA A 191 -5.61 -9.73 -1.26
N PRO A 192 -5.17 -9.70 -2.54
CA PRO A 192 -5.73 -10.39 -3.71
C PRO A 192 -5.39 -11.90 -3.67
N PRO A 193 -6.33 -12.81 -3.96
CA PRO A 193 -6.14 -14.23 -3.67
C PRO A 193 -5.06 -14.92 -4.51
N GLU A 194 -4.98 -14.64 -5.82
CA GLU A 194 -3.92 -15.20 -6.65
C GLU A 194 -2.56 -14.64 -6.27
N PHE A 195 -2.47 -13.33 -5.99
CA PHE A 195 -1.25 -12.72 -5.50
C PHE A 195 -0.77 -13.36 -4.19
N MET A 196 -1.66 -13.54 -3.21
CA MET A 196 -1.32 -14.18 -1.94
C MET A 196 -0.87 -15.63 -2.13
N ALA A 197 -1.54 -16.38 -3.00
CA ALA A 197 -1.13 -17.74 -3.35
C ALA A 197 0.28 -17.77 -3.98
N ARG A 198 0.59 -16.84 -4.89
CA ARG A 198 1.93 -16.72 -5.50
C ARG A 198 2.99 -16.38 -4.46
N ALA A 199 2.70 -15.46 -3.53
CA ALA A 199 3.63 -15.07 -2.47
C ALA A 199 3.98 -16.26 -1.56
N VAL A 200 2.99 -17.07 -1.18
CA VAL A 200 3.22 -18.30 -0.40
C VAL A 200 4.03 -19.31 -1.22
N SER A 201 3.62 -19.59 -2.46
CA SER A 201 4.30 -20.54 -3.34
C SER A 201 5.77 -20.20 -3.59
N ILE A 202 6.09 -18.92 -3.83
CA ILE A 202 7.48 -18.45 -4.02
C ILE A 202 8.28 -18.59 -2.73
N THR A 203 7.69 -18.25 -1.58
CA THR A 203 8.37 -18.37 -0.28
C THR A 203 8.70 -19.83 0.04
N LEU A 204 7.75 -20.74 -0.16
CA LEU A 204 7.95 -22.19 -0.01
C LEU A 204 8.98 -22.72 -1.01
N SER A 205 8.86 -22.36 -2.28
CA SER A 205 9.78 -22.80 -3.33
C SER A 205 11.22 -22.38 -3.05
N ASN A 206 11.42 -21.16 -2.54
CA ASN A 206 12.74 -20.67 -2.13
C ASN A 206 13.25 -21.41 -0.88
N LYS A 207 12.38 -21.63 0.12
CA LYS A 207 12.74 -22.37 1.34
C LYS A 207 13.19 -23.79 1.05
N LEU A 208 12.58 -24.42 0.05
CA LEU A 208 12.84 -25.79 -0.41
C LEU A 208 13.87 -25.86 -1.56
N ASN A 209 14.42 -24.73 -2.01
CA ASN A 209 15.31 -24.65 -3.17
C ASN A 209 14.76 -25.31 -4.45
N LEU A 210 13.46 -25.18 -4.73
CA LEU A 210 12.80 -25.82 -5.90
C LEU A 210 13.14 -25.14 -7.24
N SER A 211 13.60 -23.89 -7.20
CA SER A 211 13.91 -23.03 -8.37
C SER A 211 15.37 -23.11 -8.84
N GLN A 212 16.28 -23.68 -8.04
CA GLN A 212 17.68 -23.92 -8.43
C GLN A 212 17.79 -25.26 -9.17
N SER A 213 17.71 -25.22 -10.50
CA SER A 213 18.35 -26.22 -11.38
C SER A 213 19.76 -25.69 -11.66
N THR A 214 20.75 -26.27 -10.99
CA THR A 214 22.14 -25.80 -11.06
C THR A 214 22.94 -26.48 -12.17
N SER A 215 22.38 -27.51 -12.82
CA SER A 215 23.02 -28.14 -13.96
C SER A 215 22.02 -28.84 -14.88
N SER A 216 22.35 -28.93 -16.17
CA SER A 216 21.58 -29.67 -17.18
C SER A 216 21.52 -31.20 -16.96
N ASN A 217 22.06 -31.69 -15.83
CA ASN A 217 22.08 -33.10 -15.42
C ASN A 217 21.46 -33.33 -14.01
N ASP A 218 20.84 -32.33 -13.38
CA ASP A 218 20.16 -32.54 -12.10
C ASP A 218 18.88 -33.36 -12.34
N GLU A 219 18.94 -34.68 -12.13
CA GLU A 219 17.74 -35.52 -12.07
C GLU A 219 16.81 -34.98 -10.98
N ILE A 220 15.56 -34.69 -11.35
CA ILE A 220 14.53 -34.30 -10.40
C ILE A 220 14.26 -35.53 -9.53
N THR A 221 14.61 -35.46 -8.25
CA THR A 221 14.29 -36.52 -7.29
C THR A 221 12.79 -36.59 -7.05
N ASP A 222 12.26 -37.79 -6.75
CA ASP A 222 10.85 -37.98 -6.41
C ASP A 222 10.41 -37.05 -5.26
N GLU A 223 11.29 -36.81 -4.28
CA GLU A 223 11.05 -35.87 -3.18
C GLU A 223 10.85 -34.42 -3.66
N ARG A 224 11.64 -33.95 -4.65
CA ARG A 224 11.47 -32.60 -5.22
C ARG A 224 10.20 -32.51 -6.06
N LEU A 225 9.80 -33.60 -6.70
CA LEU A 225 8.53 -33.68 -7.43
C LEU A 225 7.34 -33.58 -6.47
N GLN A 226 7.34 -34.39 -5.42
CA GLN A 226 6.30 -34.38 -4.37
C GLN A 226 6.21 -33.01 -3.69
N ALA A 227 7.35 -32.37 -3.39
CA ALA A 227 7.37 -31.04 -2.81
C ALA A 227 6.74 -29.98 -3.75
N ARG A 228 6.95 -30.08 -5.07
CA ARG A 228 6.31 -29.20 -6.05
C ARG A 228 4.79 -29.43 -6.10
N GLU A 229 4.35 -30.69 -6.10
CA GLU A 229 2.93 -31.03 -6.07
C GLU A 229 2.22 -30.48 -4.82
N LEU A 230 2.87 -30.56 -3.65
CA LEU A 230 2.35 -29.96 -2.41
C LEU A 230 2.27 -28.43 -2.50
N VAL A 231 3.29 -27.76 -3.02
CA VAL A 231 3.28 -26.31 -3.24
C VAL A 231 2.17 -25.90 -4.21
N ASP A 232 1.96 -26.65 -5.29
CA ASP A 232 0.90 -26.40 -6.26
C ASP A 232 -0.49 -26.64 -5.65
N SER A 233 -0.64 -27.64 -4.78
CA SER A 233 -1.89 -27.88 -4.04
C SER A 233 -2.21 -26.70 -3.11
N ILE A 234 -1.23 -26.25 -2.30
CA ILE A 234 -1.37 -25.06 -1.44
C ILE A 234 -1.76 -23.82 -2.26
N PHE A 235 -1.06 -23.59 -3.37
CA PHE A 235 -1.36 -22.49 -4.28
C PHE A 235 -2.82 -22.53 -4.77
N ASN A 236 -3.28 -23.72 -5.20
CA ASN A 236 -4.63 -23.90 -5.72
C ASN A 236 -5.72 -23.72 -4.66
N LYS A 237 -5.44 -24.04 -3.40
CA LYS A 237 -6.36 -23.79 -2.28
C LYS A 237 -6.45 -22.30 -1.95
N ILE A 238 -5.32 -21.60 -1.84
CA ILE A 238 -5.27 -20.17 -1.46
C ILE A 238 -5.85 -19.27 -2.56
N LYS A 239 -5.58 -19.56 -3.84
CA LYS A 239 -6.06 -18.73 -4.96
C LYS A 239 -7.58 -18.73 -5.16
N ASP A 240 -8.27 -19.70 -4.54
CA ASP A 240 -9.71 -19.94 -4.67
C ASP A 240 -10.34 -20.10 -3.28
N PRO A 241 -10.30 -19.05 -2.44
CA PRO A 241 -10.59 -19.16 -1.01
C PRO A 241 -12.04 -19.50 -0.71
N PHE A 242 -12.98 -19.33 -1.65
CA PHE A 242 -14.40 -19.63 -1.44
C PHE A 242 -14.83 -21.00 -1.99
N ASN A 243 -13.88 -21.82 -2.45
CA ASN A 243 -14.18 -23.16 -2.89
C ASN A 243 -14.38 -24.09 -1.69
N LYS A 244 -15.63 -24.44 -1.42
CA LYS A 244 -16.02 -25.31 -0.28
C LYS A 244 -15.28 -26.66 -0.23
N LYS A 245 -14.76 -27.16 -1.35
CA LYS A 245 -13.96 -28.41 -1.36
C LYS A 245 -12.58 -28.24 -0.71
N HIS A 246 -12.12 -27.01 -0.57
CA HIS A 246 -10.84 -26.66 0.04
C HIS A 246 -11.00 -26.17 1.48
N LEU A 247 -12.22 -26.17 2.05
CA LEU A 247 -12.50 -25.57 3.34
C LEU A 247 -12.93 -26.62 4.36
N LEU A 248 -12.73 -26.29 5.63
CA LEU A 248 -13.36 -27.01 6.73
C LEU A 248 -14.89 -26.92 6.65
N ASP A 249 -15.59 -27.84 7.32
CA ASP A 249 -17.06 -27.89 7.35
C ASP A 249 -17.71 -26.60 7.87
N ASP A 250 -17.02 -25.87 8.77
CA ASP A 250 -17.47 -24.60 9.32
C ASP A 250 -17.19 -23.38 8.42
N LEU A 251 -16.55 -23.60 7.26
CA LEU A 251 -16.16 -22.60 6.26
C LEU A 251 -15.21 -21.51 6.78
N SER A 252 -14.59 -21.70 7.95
CA SER A 252 -13.76 -20.68 8.62
C SER A 252 -12.32 -20.62 8.12
N ARG A 253 -11.80 -21.74 7.59
CA ARG A 253 -10.39 -21.93 7.21
C ARG A 253 -10.26 -22.89 6.03
N ILE A 254 -9.13 -22.77 5.33
CA ILE A 254 -8.70 -23.76 4.35
C ILE A 254 -8.36 -25.08 5.06
N ASP A 255 -8.88 -26.18 4.53
CA ASP A 255 -8.58 -27.54 4.95
C ASP A 255 -7.30 -28.04 4.25
N PHE A 256 -6.15 -27.71 4.84
CA PHE A 256 -4.87 -28.27 4.44
C PHE A 256 -4.68 -29.68 5.03
N SER A 257 -4.15 -30.59 4.21
CA SER A 257 -3.64 -31.90 4.64
C SER A 257 -2.46 -31.73 5.62
N ASP A 258 -2.14 -32.78 6.35
CA ASP A 258 -1.05 -32.76 7.33
C ASP A 258 0.30 -32.40 6.68
N GLU A 259 0.58 -32.92 5.48
CA GLU A 259 1.80 -32.61 4.73
C GLU A 259 1.85 -31.14 4.26
N GLU A 260 0.71 -30.58 3.85
CA GLU A 260 0.62 -29.17 3.50
C GLU A 260 0.80 -28.27 4.73
N ARG A 261 0.24 -28.65 5.89
CA ARG A 261 0.42 -27.93 7.16
C ARG A 261 1.87 -27.93 7.61
N ASP A 262 2.53 -29.09 7.55
CA ASP A 262 3.96 -29.22 7.88
C ASP A 262 4.83 -28.31 6.99
N LEU A 263 4.46 -28.19 5.71
CA LEU A 263 5.17 -27.31 4.79
C LEU A 263 4.90 -25.82 5.07
N LEU A 264 3.64 -25.44 5.31
CA LEU A 264 3.24 -24.06 5.67
C LEU A 264 3.87 -23.59 6.99
N ALA A 265 4.01 -24.48 7.98
CA ALA A 265 4.67 -24.18 9.25
C ALA A 265 6.13 -23.74 9.07
N GLN A 266 6.82 -24.19 8.01
CA GLN A 266 8.21 -23.77 7.71
C GLN A 266 8.33 -22.29 7.33
N VAL A 267 7.23 -21.67 6.92
CA VAL A 267 7.12 -20.23 6.61
C VAL A 267 6.24 -19.49 7.63
N GLY A 268 5.92 -20.14 8.75
CA GLY A 268 5.21 -19.56 9.89
C GLY A 268 3.69 -19.47 9.72
N ILE A 269 3.10 -20.14 8.72
CA ILE A 269 1.65 -20.16 8.51
C ILE A 269 1.09 -21.40 9.21
N ASP A 270 0.37 -21.19 10.31
CA ASP A 270 -0.29 -22.29 11.05
C ASP A 270 -1.68 -22.64 10.47
N ASP A 271 -2.44 -21.62 10.07
CA ASP A 271 -3.79 -21.74 9.49
C ASP A 271 -4.03 -20.61 8.50
N TRP A 272 -4.94 -20.82 7.54
CA TRP A 272 -5.40 -19.80 6.60
C TRP A 272 -6.89 -19.53 6.78
N TRP A 273 -7.23 -18.36 7.34
CA TRP A 273 -8.60 -17.96 7.68
C TRP A 273 -9.34 -17.43 6.45
N VAL A 274 -10.62 -17.77 6.35
CA VAL A 274 -11.46 -17.47 5.19
C VAL A 274 -12.80 -16.87 5.63
N PRO A 275 -13.13 -15.64 5.21
CA PRO A 275 -14.47 -15.09 5.38
C PRO A 275 -15.38 -15.59 4.27
N HIS A 276 -15.84 -16.84 4.36
CA HIS A 276 -16.69 -17.41 3.32
C HIS A 276 -18.03 -16.64 3.25
N PRO A 277 -18.54 -16.28 2.05
CA PRO A 277 -19.73 -15.43 1.90
C PRO A 277 -21.03 -16.01 2.49
N ASP A 278 -21.11 -17.33 2.60
CA ASP A 278 -22.23 -18.04 3.24
C ASP A 278 -22.16 -18.06 4.79
N SER A 279 -21.06 -17.59 5.39
CA SER A 279 -20.91 -17.49 6.84
C SER A 279 -21.37 -16.10 7.32
N PRO A 280 -22.50 -15.99 8.06
CA PRO A 280 -23.00 -14.70 8.54
C PRO A 280 -22.00 -13.96 9.43
N ASP A 281 -21.20 -14.71 10.19
CA ASP A 281 -20.19 -14.18 11.11
C ASP A 281 -19.00 -13.54 10.38
N SER A 282 -18.94 -13.62 9.05
CA SER A 282 -17.85 -13.11 8.22
C SER A 282 -18.18 -11.75 7.58
N LEU A 283 -19.38 -11.20 7.81
CA LEU A 283 -19.78 -9.90 7.26
C LEU A 283 -18.87 -8.75 7.70
N VAL A 284 -18.38 -8.77 8.94
CA VAL A 284 -17.41 -7.78 9.44
C VAL A 284 -16.11 -7.85 8.63
N ALA A 285 -15.58 -9.06 8.39
CA ALA A 285 -14.38 -9.25 7.59
C ALA A 285 -14.56 -8.78 6.14
N HIS A 286 -15.74 -9.00 5.54
CA HIS A 286 -16.01 -8.49 4.20
C HIS A 286 -16.03 -6.96 4.12
N ALA A 287 -16.48 -6.25 5.17
CA ALA A 287 -16.36 -4.80 5.21
C ALA A 287 -14.89 -4.35 5.29
N VAL A 288 -14.06 -5.04 6.08
CA VAL A 288 -12.61 -4.77 6.17
C VAL A 288 -11.93 -5.05 4.84
N ILE A 289 -12.20 -6.19 4.19
CA ILE A 289 -11.64 -6.55 2.88
C ILE A 289 -12.04 -5.53 1.81
N ALA A 290 -13.30 -5.08 1.81
CA ALA A 290 -13.75 -4.07 0.86
C ALA A 290 -13.04 -2.72 1.10
N GLY A 291 -12.84 -2.34 2.36
CA GLY A 291 -12.11 -1.12 2.71
C GLY A 291 -10.63 -1.18 2.29
N ASP A 292 -9.92 -2.25 2.64
CA ASP A 292 -8.52 -2.46 2.27
C ASP A 292 -8.35 -2.56 0.74
N HIS A 293 -9.25 -3.31 0.08
CA HIS A 293 -9.31 -3.37 -1.38
C HIS A 293 -9.43 -1.96 -1.99
N SER A 294 -10.33 -1.14 -1.44
CA SER A 294 -10.57 0.18 -1.97
C SER A 294 -9.35 1.07 -1.86
N ILE A 295 -8.75 1.16 -0.67
CA ILE A 295 -7.56 2.00 -0.48
C ILE A 295 -6.37 1.49 -1.27
N ASN A 296 -6.14 0.17 -1.37
CA ASN A 296 -4.99 -0.38 -2.11
C ASN A 296 -5.13 -0.31 -3.63
N TYR A 297 -6.33 -0.59 -4.17
CA TYR A 297 -6.47 -0.94 -5.59
C TYR A 297 -7.45 -0.08 -6.39
N ASN A 298 -8.17 0.84 -5.75
CA ASN A 298 -9.07 1.73 -6.47
C ASN A 298 -9.12 3.15 -5.89
N HIS A 299 -8.12 3.54 -5.11
CA HIS A 299 -7.94 4.88 -4.56
C HIS A 299 -6.59 5.48 -5.00
N PRO A 300 -6.47 6.82 -5.19
CA PRO A 300 -5.21 7.44 -5.58
C PRO A 300 -4.06 7.20 -4.58
N GLU A 301 -4.34 7.09 -3.27
CA GLU A 301 -3.32 6.72 -2.26
C GLU A 301 -2.75 5.32 -2.51
N GLY A 302 -3.59 4.34 -2.86
CA GLY A 302 -3.15 2.98 -3.18
C GLY A 302 -2.28 2.93 -4.42
N PHE A 303 -2.65 3.66 -5.47
CA PHE A 303 -1.83 3.77 -6.67
C PHE A 303 -0.50 4.46 -6.37
N ALA A 304 -0.50 5.48 -5.51
CA ALA A 304 0.73 6.10 -5.04
C ALA A 304 1.60 5.08 -4.31
N LYS A 305 1.07 4.37 -3.30
CA LYS A 305 1.73 3.27 -2.57
C LYS A 305 2.32 2.23 -3.52
N ILE A 306 1.56 1.74 -4.50
CA ILE A 306 1.99 0.75 -5.48
C ILE A 306 3.13 1.30 -6.36
N ALA A 307 3.04 2.55 -6.81
CA ALA A 307 4.12 3.20 -7.56
C ALA A 307 5.43 3.31 -6.76
N LEU A 308 5.39 3.29 -5.43
CA LEU A 308 6.60 3.30 -4.60
C LEU A 308 7.16 1.90 -4.39
N ILE A 309 6.29 0.95 -4.01
CA ILE A 309 6.73 -0.41 -3.65
C ILE A 309 7.07 -1.27 -4.87
N ARG A 310 6.68 -0.84 -6.08
CA ARG A 310 6.99 -1.54 -7.32
C ARG A 310 8.13 -0.93 -8.14
N GLY A 311 9.09 -0.32 -7.44
CA GLY A 311 10.20 0.42 -8.04
C GLY A 311 11.59 -0.01 -7.57
N PRO A 312 12.61 0.81 -7.88
CA PRO A 312 13.96 0.67 -7.34
C PRO A 312 13.97 0.40 -5.83
N ASN A 313 14.87 -0.48 -5.38
CA ASN A 313 15.10 -0.80 -3.96
C ASN A 313 14.01 -1.66 -3.28
N THR A 314 13.11 -2.27 -4.04
CA THR A 314 12.17 -3.27 -3.52
C THR A 314 12.67 -4.70 -3.77
N GLU A 315 11.89 -5.70 -3.36
CA GLU A 315 12.23 -7.09 -3.65
C GLU A 315 12.04 -7.38 -5.15
N PRO A 316 12.85 -8.27 -5.76
CA PRO A 316 12.79 -8.54 -7.20
C PRO A 316 11.39 -8.86 -7.75
N ILE A 317 10.56 -9.52 -6.94
CA ILE A 317 9.18 -9.87 -7.30
C ILE A 317 8.27 -8.64 -7.50
N PHE A 318 8.65 -7.49 -6.94
CA PHE A 318 7.90 -6.25 -7.04
C PHE A 318 8.48 -5.26 -8.06
N GLU A 319 9.63 -5.54 -8.66
CA GLU A 319 10.30 -4.62 -9.58
C GLU A 319 9.55 -4.52 -10.92
N ASP A 320 8.85 -3.40 -11.16
CA ASP A 320 8.20 -3.16 -12.46
C ASP A 320 9.08 -2.32 -13.40
N PRO A 321 9.08 -2.61 -14.70
CA PRO A 321 9.99 -1.96 -15.65
C PRO A 321 9.73 -0.46 -15.82
N THR A 322 8.51 0.04 -15.59
CA THR A 322 8.24 1.49 -15.65
C THR A 322 7.27 1.91 -14.56
N VAL A 323 7.18 3.22 -14.30
CA VAL A 323 6.15 3.76 -13.40
C VAL A 323 4.75 3.44 -13.92
N HIS A 324 4.55 3.52 -15.24
CA HIS A 324 3.29 3.11 -15.87
C HIS A 324 2.96 1.64 -15.60
N HIS A 325 3.93 0.72 -15.70
CA HIS A 325 3.71 -0.68 -15.34
C HIS A 325 3.35 -0.85 -13.87
N SER A 326 3.91 -0.07 -12.95
CA SER A 326 3.48 -0.06 -11.54
C SER A 326 2.02 0.32 -11.37
N LEU A 327 1.55 1.30 -12.13
CA LEU A 327 0.15 1.72 -12.09
C LEU A 327 -0.77 0.68 -12.75
N LEU A 328 -0.33 -0.01 -13.81
CA LEU A 328 -1.06 -1.16 -14.39
C LEU A 328 -1.09 -2.37 -13.45
N SER A 329 -0.02 -2.63 -12.71
CA SER A 329 0.03 -3.68 -11.69
C SER A 329 -1.05 -3.48 -10.63
N ALA A 330 -1.36 -2.23 -10.27
CA ALA A 330 -2.49 -1.92 -9.38
C ALA A 330 -3.83 -2.40 -9.96
N LEU A 331 -4.04 -2.26 -11.28
CA LEU A 331 -5.26 -2.74 -11.97
C LEU A 331 -5.34 -4.27 -12.00
N HIS A 332 -4.22 -4.96 -12.16
CA HIS A 332 -4.22 -6.42 -12.07
C HIS A 332 -4.58 -6.89 -10.66
N SER A 333 -4.01 -6.26 -9.63
CA SER A 333 -4.38 -6.54 -8.23
C SER A 333 -5.83 -6.17 -7.92
N PHE A 334 -6.37 -5.10 -8.52
CA PHE A 334 -7.79 -4.78 -8.46
C PHE A 334 -8.62 -5.93 -8.98
N ALA A 335 -8.36 -6.41 -10.21
CA ALA A 335 -9.15 -7.46 -10.83
C ALA A 335 -9.10 -8.78 -10.04
N ASP A 336 -7.92 -9.16 -9.54
CA ASP A 336 -7.77 -10.36 -8.71
C ASP A 336 -8.55 -10.23 -7.40
N SER A 337 -8.38 -9.11 -6.69
CA SER A 337 -9.06 -8.85 -5.42
C SER A 337 -10.58 -8.68 -5.61
N PHE A 338 -11.04 -8.11 -6.72
CA PHE A 338 -12.47 -7.87 -7.00
C PHE A 338 -13.29 -9.17 -7.01
N ARG A 339 -12.65 -10.31 -7.34
CA ARG A 339 -13.30 -11.64 -7.38
C ARG A 339 -13.88 -12.10 -6.04
N ILE A 340 -13.34 -11.59 -4.94
CA ILE A 340 -13.76 -11.95 -3.57
C ILE A 340 -14.57 -10.84 -2.89
N ILE A 341 -14.79 -9.72 -3.58
CA ILE A 341 -15.61 -8.61 -3.10
C ILE A 341 -17.09 -8.98 -3.25
N LYS A 342 -17.85 -8.84 -2.15
CA LYS A 342 -19.28 -9.14 -2.14
C LYS A 342 -20.05 -8.26 -3.13
N PRO A 343 -21.05 -8.81 -3.85
CA PRO A 343 -21.81 -8.05 -4.85
C PRO A 343 -22.37 -6.72 -4.34
N GLU A 344 -22.80 -6.67 -3.08
CA GLU A 344 -23.40 -5.50 -2.43
C GLU A 344 -22.45 -4.29 -2.36
N VAL A 345 -21.14 -4.53 -2.36
CA VAL A 345 -20.11 -3.48 -2.24
C VAL A 345 -19.28 -3.30 -3.51
N GLN A 346 -19.54 -4.06 -4.58
CA GLN A 346 -18.81 -3.95 -5.84
C GLN A 346 -18.97 -2.56 -6.50
N ALA A 347 -20.12 -1.91 -6.33
CA ALA A 347 -20.35 -0.56 -6.84
C ALA A 347 -19.36 0.46 -6.25
N LEU A 348 -19.09 0.37 -4.94
CA LEU A 348 -18.10 1.21 -4.24
C LEU A 348 -16.72 1.05 -4.89
N ALA A 349 -16.30 -0.19 -5.15
CA ALA A 349 -15.01 -0.48 -5.77
C ALA A 349 -14.90 0.05 -7.22
N MET A 350 -15.96 -0.11 -8.01
CA MET A 350 -16.00 0.37 -9.40
C MET A 350 -16.02 1.90 -9.49
N ASP A 351 -16.72 2.57 -8.59
CA ASP A 351 -16.77 4.04 -8.53
C ASP A 351 -15.43 4.62 -8.09
N GLY A 352 -14.79 4.02 -7.08
CA GLY A 352 -13.41 4.32 -6.69
C GLY A 352 -12.45 4.17 -7.87
N LEU A 353 -12.54 3.05 -8.60
CA LEU A 353 -11.66 2.79 -9.73
C LEU A 353 -11.84 3.84 -10.82
N ARG A 354 -13.08 4.19 -11.18
CA ARG A 354 -13.37 5.23 -12.17
C ARG A 354 -12.74 6.56 -11.78
N ARG A 355 -12.90 6.98 -10.52
CA ARG A 355 -12.30 8.20 -9.99
C ARG A 355 -10.78 8.15 -10.06
N THR A 356 -10.18 7.04 -9.66
CA THR A 356 -8.72 6.84 -9.68
C THR A 356 -8.15 6.83 -11.09
N MET A 357 -8.87 6.28 -12.06
CA MET A 357 -8.45 6.33 -13.47
C MET A 357 -8.49 7.75 -14.04
N SER A 358 -9.48 8.57 -13.66
CA SER A 358 -9.51 9.99 -14.01
C SER A 358 -8.34 10.76 -13.37
N ALA A 359 -8.07 10.51 -12.08
CA ALA A 359 -6.91 11.07 -11.39
C ALA A 359 -5.60 10.68 -12.08
N LEU A 360 -5.46 9.40 -12.47
CA LEU A 360 -4.28 8.90 -13.16
C LEU A 360 -4.08 9.57 -14.53
N ALA A 361 -5.15 9.77 -15.30
CA ALA A 361 -5.09 10.48 -16.57
C ALA A 361 -4.60 11.92 -16.39
N ARG A 362 -5.06 12.61 -15.33
CA ARG A 362 -4.62 13.97 -15.00
C ARG A 362 -3.16 14.01 -14.53
N VAL A 363 -2.75 13.11 -13.63
CA VAL A 363 -1.35 13.00 -13.19
C VAL A 363 -0.42 12.73 -14.37
N ASN A 364 -0.81 11.83 -15.28
CA ASN A 364 -0.06 11.57 -16.51
C ASN A 364 0.09 12.84 -17.37
N ALA A 365 -1.00 13.59 -17.57
CA ALA A 365 -0.97 14.84 -18.32
C ALA A 365 -0.07 15.92 -17.67
N VAL A 366 -0.20 16.10 -16.35
CA VAL A 366 0.62 17.04 -15.56
C VAL A 366 2.10 16.68 -15.64
N MET A 367 2.46 15.42 -15.36
CA MET A 367 3.85 14.95 -15.44
C MET A 367 4.40 15.11 -16.86
N SER A 368 3.66 14.69 -17.88
CA SER A 368 4.06 14.82 -19.28
C SER A 368 4.37 16.28 -19.64
N GLN A 369 3.54 17.22 -19.18
CA GLN A 369 3.74 18.64 -19.43
C GLN A 369 4.98 19.19 -18.69
N ILE A 370 5.14 18.88 -17.40
CA ILE A 370 6.29 19.32 -16.60
C ILE A 370 7.60 18.83 -17.24
N PHE A 371 7.65 17.56 -17.64
CA PHE A 371 8.87 16.98 -18.21
C PHE A 371 9.14 17.43 -19.64
N ALA A 372 8.11 17.72 -20.44
CA ALA A 372 8.29 18.34 -21.74
C ALA A 372 8.95 19.73 -21.61
N GLU A 373 8.50 20.55 -20.65
CA GLU A 373 9.09 21.86 -20.38
C GLU A 373 10.51 21.75 -19.81
N ALA A 374 10.76 20.80 -18.90
CA ALA A 374 12.09 20.57 -18.37
C ALA A 374 13.08 20.08 -19.45
N ALA A 375 12.61 19.27 -20.40
CA ALA A 375 13.40 18.84 -21.56
C ALA A 375 13.79 20.03 -22.45
N LYS A 376 12.87 20.96 -22.71
CA LYS A 376 13.14 22.20 -23.47
C LYS A 376 14.19 23.07 -22.76
N ALA A 377 14.13 23.17 -21.43
CA ALA A 377 15.10 23.93 -20.63
C ALA A 377 16.51 23.31 -20.62
N SER A 378 16.63 22.02 -20.96
CA SER A 378 17.89 21.28 -21.03
C SER A 378 18.57 21.35 -22.41
N LEU A 379 18.03 22.12 -23.37
CA LEU A 379 18.59 22.25 -24.71
C LEU A 379 19.83 23.17 -24.72
N PRO A 380 20.82 22.93 -25.62
CA PRO A 380 22.06 23.73 -25.68
C PRO A 380 21.84 25.23 -25.89
N ASP A 381 20.76 25.60 -26.58
CA ASP A 381 20.42 26.99 -26.92
C ASP A 381 19.48 27.64 -25.88
N ALA A 382 19.15 26.94 -24.78
CA ALA A 382 18.29 27.47 -23.74
C ALA A 382 19.01 28.56 -22.92
N PRO A 383 18.31 29.62 -22.47
CA PRO A 383 18.91 30.63 -21.60
C PRO A 383 19.49 29.99 -20.35
N THR A 384 20.78 30.23 -20.07
CA THR A 384 21.43 29.77 -18.84
C THR A 384 20.84 30.52 -17.65
N LEU A 385 20.00 29.85 -16.88
CA LEU A 385 19.40 30.35 -15.64
C LEU A 385 20.03 29.60 -14.46
N PRO A 386 20.03 30.16 -13.24
CA PRO A 386 20.32 29.39 -12.03
C PRO A 386 19.43 28.15 -11.97
N SER A 387 19.95 27.05 -11.45
CA SER A 387 19.27 25.74 -11.34
C SER A 387 17.84 25.83 -10.78
N GLY A 388 17.64 26.51 -9.66
CA GLY A 388 16.30 26.71 -9.06
C GLY A 388 15.34 27.52 -9.93
N SER A 389 15.85 28.39 -10.81
CA SER A 389 15.03 29.15 -11.74
C SER A 389 14.57 28.31 -12.93
N GLN A 390 15.32 27.28 -13.36
CA GLN A 390 14.94 26.46 -14.51
C GLN A 390 13.76 25.54 -14.23
N VAL A 391 13.76 24.84 -13.08
CA VAL A 391 12.67 23.95 -12.66
C VAL A 391 11.38 24.74 -12.42
N LEU A 392 11.45 25.82 -11.66
CA LEU A 392 10.28 26.68 -11.40
C LEU A 392 9.74 27.31 -12.68
N THR A 393 10.61 27.70 -13.62
CA THR A 393 10.18 28.20 -14.93
C THR A 393 9.47 27.12 -15.74
N ALA A 394 9.96 25.87 -15.72
CA ALA A 394 9.33 24.76 -16.42
C ALA A 394 7.92 24.47 -15.88
N ILE A 395 7.75 24.45 -14.56
CA ILE A 395 6.43 24.28 -13.92
C ILE A 395 5.51 25.47 -14.24
N ALA A 396 6.01 26.70 -14.15
CA ALA A 396 5.22 27.90 -14.46
C ALA A 396 4.76 27.93 -15.93
N ARG A 397 5.62 27.51 -16.87
CA ARG A 397 5.25 27.36 -18.29
C ARG A 397 4.23 26.26 -18.49
N ALA A 398 4.41 25.11 -17.84
CA ALA A 398 3.44 24.02 -17.88
C ALA A 398 2.05 24.47 -17.39
N GLN A 399 2.01 25.24 -16.30
CA GLN A 399 0.78 25.85 -15.79
C GLN A 399 0.18 26.87 -16.75
N ALA A 400 1.00 27.72 -17.38
CA ALA A 400 0.53 28.74 -18.32
C ALA A 400 -0.02 28.12 -19.62
N GLU A 401 0.60 27.04 -20.11
CA GLU A 401 0.17 26.35 -21.34
C GLU A 401 -1.14 25.59 -21.12
N ASN A 402 -1.35 24.96 -19.96
CA ASN A 402 -2.54 24.16 -19.67
C ASN A 402 -3.11 24.40 -18.25
N PRO A 403 -3.66 25.59 -17.95
CA PRO A 403 -4.10 25.94 -16.59
C PRO A 403 -5.12 24.96 -15.98
N SER A 404 -6.03 24.41 -16.80
CA SER A 404 -7.07 23.47 -16.36
C SER A 404 -6.53 22.12 -15.87
N LEU A 405 -5.28 21.77 -16.19
CA LEU A 405 -4.64 20.57 -15.63
C LEU A 405 -4.20 20.78 -14.18
N PHE A 406 -3.77 22.00 -13.85
CA PHE A 406 -3.11 22.35 -12.59
C PHE A 406 -4.03 23.02 -11.58
N PHE A 407 -5.22 23.44 -12.00
CA PHE A 407 -6.21 24.09 -11.14
C PHE A 407 -7.58 23.46 -11.32
N VAL A 408 -8.27 23.20 -10.21
CA VAL A 408 -9.68 22.76 -10.24
C VAL A 408 -10.55 24.01 -10.19
N ASP A 409 -11.58 24.07 -11.03
CA ASP A 409 -12.44 25.26 -11.18
C ASP A 409 -12.96 25.75 -9.80
N SER A 410 -12.61 26.99 -9.47
CA SER A 410 -12.88 27.65 -8.19
C SER A 410 -14.37 27.84 -7.89
N LYS A 411 -15.25 27.69 -8.87
CA LYS A 411 -16.71 27.69 -8.65
C LYS A 411 -17.22 26.40 -8.00
N THR A 412 -16.43 25.34 -8.02
CA THR A 412 -16.81 23.98 -7.56
C THR A 412 -15.85 23.39 -6.55
N ALA A 413 -14.61 23.88 -6.48
CA ALA A 413 -13.58 23.36 -5.60
C ALA A 413 -13.51 24.12 -4.26
N ASP A 414 -13.48 23.36 -3.16
CA ASP A 414 -13.11 23.85 -1.84
C ASP A 414 -11.68 24.46 -1.89
N GLU A 415 -11.44 25.61 -1.24
CA GLU A 415 -10.11 26.26 -1.19
C GLU A 415 -9.00 25.30 -0.75
N ARG A 416 -9.34 24.30 0.07
CA ARG A 416 -8.43 23.23 0.50
C ARG A 416 -7.86 22.44 -0.67
N VAL A 417 -8.64 22.21 -1.74
CA VAL A 417 -8.20 21.45 -2.92
C VAL A 417 -7.06 22.16 -3.63
N ASN A 418 -7.26 23.44 -3.95
CA ASN A 418 -6.25 24.23 -4.66
C ASN A 418 -4.99 24.44 -3.80
N LYS A 419 -5.14 24.57 -2.47
CA LYS A 419 -4.01 24.60 -1.54
C LYS A 419 -3.18 23.31 -1.61
N GLN A 420 -3.83 22.14 -1.60
CA GLN A 420 -3.15 20.84 -1.64
C GLN A 420 -2.46 20.58 -2.98
N VAL A 421 -3.11 20.94 -4.09
CA VAL A 421 -2.48 20.87 -5.42
C VAL A 421 -1.26 21.78 -5.49
N SER A 422 -1.35 23.00 -4.99
CA SER A 422 -0.20 23.93 -4.92
C SER A 422 0.94 23.35 -4.09
N GLN A 423 0.66 22.81 -2.90
CA GLN A 423 1.67 22.19 -2.04
C GLN A 423 2.34 20.97 -2.69
N ALA A 424 1.58 20.16 -3.43
CA ALA A 424 2.15 19.05 -4.19
C ALA A 424 3.08 19.56 -5.30
N LEU A 425 2.71 20.64 -6.02
CA LEU A 425 3.57 21.24 -7.03
C LEU A 425 4.86 21.84 -6.44
N ASP A 426 4.79 22.46 -5.26
CA ASP A 426 5.98 22.96 -4.55
C ASP A 426 6.93 21.81 -4.18
N ARG A 427 6.39 20.67 -3.75
CA ARG A 427 7.19 19.46 -3.46
C ARG A 427 7.79 18.85 -4.73
N VAL A 428 7.03 18.81 -5.82
CA VAL A 428 7.53 18.37 -7.13
C VAL A 428 8.68 19.27 -7.59
N ALA A 429 8.56 20.59 -7.42
CA ALA A 429 9.64 21.54 -7.72
C ALA A 429 10.88 21.23 -6.88
N ALA A 430 10.73 21.04 -5.56
CA ALA A 430 11.84 20.71 -4.67
C ALA A 430 12.54 19.38 -5.05
N ILE A 431 11.79 18.35 -5.44
CA ILE A 431 12.35 17.05 -5.89
C ILE A 431 13.19 17.23 -7.16
N LEU A 432 12.69 18.00 -8.12
CA LEU A 432 13.39 18.26 -9.39
C LEU A 432 14.60 19.17 -9.19
N GLU A 433 14.50 20.16 -8.31
CA GLU A 433 15.59 21.06 -7.97
C GLU A 433 16.73 20.34 -7.26
N ASP A 434 16.43 19.48 -6.27
CA ASP A 434 17.42 18.60 -5.63
C ASP A 434 18.16 17.74 -6.67
N TRP A 435 17.42 17.15 -7.61
CA TRP A 435 18.05 16.39 -8.69
C TRP A 435 18.98 17.28 -9.53
N TRP A 436 18.51 18.43 -9.97
CA TRP A 436 19.28 19.33 -10.83
C TRP A 436 20.55 19.84 -10.15
N MET A 437 20.49 20.17 -8.86
CA MET A 437 21.64 20.62 -8.08
C MET A 437 22.73 19.55 -7.97
N ASN A 438 22.34 18.27 -7.90
CA ASN A 438 23.27 17.16 -7.73
C ASN A 438 23.80 16.59 -9.06
N TYR A 439 23.00 16.65 -10.14
CA TYR A 439 23.28 15.93 -11.39
C TYR A 439 23.30 16.82 -12.64
N GLY A 440 22.88 18.09 -12.55
CA GLY A 440 22.97 19.11 -13.60
C GLY A 440 22.00 18.95 -14.78
N GLU A 441 21.50 17.75 -15.06
CA GLU A 441 20.56 17.49 -16.15
C GLU A 441 19.62 16.31 -15.83
N ILE A 442 18.49 16.27 -16.50
CA ILE A 442 17.59 15.11 -16.48
C ILE A 442 18.14 14.04 -17.46
N PRO A 443 18.30 12.77 -17.04
CA PRO A 443 18.89 11.71 -17.85
C PRO A 443 17.89 11.15 -18.88
N PHE A 444 17.55 11.98 -19.87
CA PHE A 444 16.71 11.59 -20.99
C PHE A 444 17.38 10.54 -21.89
N ASP A 445 16.57 9.74 -22.60
CA ASP A 445 17.07 8.80 -23.60
C ASP A 445 17.57 9.56 -24.85
N PRO A 446 18.85 9.44 -25.22
CA PRO A 446 19.41 10.11 -26.40
C PRO A 446 18.94 9.50 -27.74
N GLU A 447 18.42 8.27 -27.78
CA GLU A 447 18.08 7.54 -29.01
C GLU A 447 16.62 7.76 -29.48
N GLN A 448 15.73 8.25 -28.63
CA GLN A 448 14.36 8.61 -29.04
C GLN A 448 14.31 10.01 -29.68
N LYS A 449 14.85 10.12 -30.89
CA LYS A 449 14.51 11.23 -31.79
C LYS A 449 13.17 10.91 -32.44
N SER A 450 12.09 11.58 -32.02
CA SER A 450 10.82 11.51 -32.74
C SER A 450 10.99 12.06 -34.15
N GLU A 451 10.85 11.21 -35.17
CA GLU A 451 10.76 11.64 -36.56
C GLU A 451 9.61 12.66 -36.70
N GLY A 452 9.95 13.91 -37.04
CA GLY A 452 9.01 14.87 -37.59
C GLY A 452 8.15 15.70 -36.62
N LYS A 453 8.32 15.59 -35.30
CA LYS A 453 7.77 16.57 -34.33
C LYS A 453 8.92 17.09 -33.47
N THR A 454 8.95 18.40 -33.26
CA THR A 454 9.92 19.13 -32.43
C THR A 454 10.37 18.35 -31.19
N SER A 455 11.55 17.75 -31.27
CA SER A 455 12.47 17.23 -30.23
C SER A 455 11.99 17.19 -28.76
N THR A 456 10.90 16.49 -28.44
CA THR A 456 10.62 16.14 -27.03
C THR A 456 11.34 14.85 -26.72
N ARG A 457 12.53 14.96 -26.12
CA ARG A 457 13.21 13.82 -25.50
C ARG A 457 12.23 13.18 -24.52
N SER A 458 11.98 11.88 -24.65
CA SER A 458 11.07 11.17 -23.75
C SER A 458 11.84 10.71 -22.51
N LEU A 459 11.10 10.58 -21.41
CA LEU A 459 11.64 10.03 -20.18
C LEU A 459 11.56 8.51 -20.21
N PRO A 460 12.69 7.78 -20.16
CA PRO A 460 12.68 6.35 -20.34
C PRO A 460 11.75 5.66 -19.34
N PHE A 461 11.89 5.80 -18.03
CA PHE A 461 11.04 5.11 -17.03
C PHE A 461 9.55 5.53 -16.97
N TRP A 462 9.08 6.48 -17.79
CA TRP A 462 7.64 6.72 -17.98
C TRP A 462 7.04 5.71 -18.97
N ASN A 463 7.73 5.43 -20.08
CA ASN A 463 7.24 4.63 -21.22
C ASN A 463 8.23 3.60 -21.80
N THR A 464 9.41 3.45 -21.21
CA THR A 464 10.58 2.65 -21.63
C THR A 464 11.17 1.93 -20.42
N ALA A 465 11.50 0.65 -20.56
CA ALA A 465 11.86 -0.20 -19.43
C ALA A 465 13.14 0.25 -18.70
N LEU A 466 13.08 0.30 -17.38
CA LEU A 466 14.21 0.48 -16.48
C LEU A 466 15.05 -0.81 -16.46
N ALA A 467 16.37 -0.65 -16.58
CA ALA A 467 17.30 -1.71 -16.24
C ALA A 467 17.38 -1.84 -14.70
N TYR A 468 17.18 -3.05 -14.18
CA TYR A 468 17.40 -3.38 -12.77
C TYR A 468 18.79 -4.01 -12.58
N PRO A 469 19.50 -3.69 -11.48
CA PRO A 469 20.84 -4.22 -11.26
C PRO A 469 20.75 -5.72 -11.02
N PRO A 470 21.64 -6.53 -11.61
CA PRO A 470 21.71 -7.94 -11.26
C PRO A 470 21.99 -8.08 -9.76
N ARG A 471 21.53 -9.18 -9.16
CA ARG A 471 21.70 -9.44 -7.74
C ARG A 471 22.67 -10.59 -7.54
N ASP A 472 23.52 -10.49 -6.51
CA ASP A 472 24.42 -11.58 -6.14
C ASP A 472 23.66 -12.74 -5.46
N ALA A 473 24.39 -13.80 -5.10
CA ALA A 473 23.83 -14.97 -4.41
C ALA A 473 23.18 -14.64 -3.04
N SER A 474 23.47 -13.46 -2.48
CA SER A 474 22.84 -12.96 -1.24
C SER A 474 21.62 -12.06 -1.49
N GLY A 475 21.26 -11.84 -2.77
CA GLY A 475 20.17 -10.95 -3.18
C GLY A 475 20.54 -9.47 -3.22
N LYS A 476 21.83 -9.13 -3.04
CA LYS A 476 22.30 -7.74 -3.02
C LYS A 476 22.47 -7.22 -4.45
N ALA A 477 21.93 -6.03 -4.72
CA ALA A 477 22.05 -5.35 -6.01
C ALA A 477 23.52 -5.01 -6.34
N GLN A 478 23.95 -5.37 -7.54
CA GLN A 478 25.29 -5.16 -8.09
C GLN A 478 25.31 -3.93 -9.01
N PHE A 479 25.29 -2.74 -8.41
CA PHE A 479 25.29 -1.46 -9.13
C PHE A 479 26.55 -1.21 -9.97
N ASP A 480 27.66 -1.91 -9.66
CA ASP A 480 28.90 -1.89 -10.44
C ASP A 480 28.73 -2.44 -11.87
N LYS A 481 27.64 -3.15 -12.14
CA LYS A 481 27.29 -3.68 -13.46
C LYS A 481 26.59 -2.67 -14.36
N PHE A 482 26.17 -1.53 -13.83
CA PHE A 482 25.57 -0.46 -14.62
C PHE A 482 26.63 0.43 -15.24
N ASN A 483 26.39 0.84 -16.50
CA ASN A 483 27.08 2.00 -17.04
C ASN A 483 26.58 3.30 -16.36
N GLU A 484 27.27 4.41 -16.59
CA GLU A 484 26.94 5.68 -15.93
C GLU A 484 25.50 6.16 -16.24
N LEU A 485 25.05 6.01 -17.48
CA LEU A 485 23.70 6.39 -17.89
C LEU A 485 22.64 5.53 -17.20
N GLN A 486 22.82 4.21 -17.17
CA GLN A 486 21.93 3.26 -16.49
C GLN A 486 21.82 3.57 -14.99
N LEU A 487 22.95 3.89 -14.35
CA LEU A 487 22.96 4.26 -12.94
C LEU A 487 22.24 5.59 -12.68
N ARG A 488 22.45 6.61 -13.53
CA ARG A 488 21.73 7.88 -13.44
C ARG A 488 20.23 7.69 -13.68
N GLN A 489 19.84 6.91 -14.69
CA GLN A 489 18.45 6.58 -14.99
C GLN A 489 17.77 5.84 -13.84
N TYR A 490 18.44 4.84 -13.24
CA TYR A 490 17.94 4.11 -12.07
C TYR A 490 17.70 5.03 -10.87
N LYS A 491 18.65 5.92 -10.57
CA LYS A 491 18.49 6.90 -9.49
C LYS A 491 17.36 7.89 -9.76
N PHE A 492 17.23 8.36 -11.00
CA PHE A 492 16.17 9.31 -11.35
C PHE A 492 14.77 8.68 -11.36
N ALA A 493 14.65 7.38 -11.66
CA ALA A 493 13.38 6.67 -11.58
C ALA A 493 12.75 6.75 -10.18
N THR A 494 13.55 6.76 -9.12
CA THR A 494 13.06 6.99 -7.74
C THR A 494 12.46 8.40 -7.57
N ARG A 495 13.02 9.43 -8.22
CA ARG A 495 12.48 10.80 -8.19
C ARG A 495 11.16 10.91 -8.93
N ILE A 496 11.06 10.26 -10.09
CA ILE A 496 9.82 10.21 -10.88
C ILE A 496 8.68 9.59 -10.06
N ARG A 497 8.97 8.49 -9.36
CA ARG A 497 8.00 7.82 -8.48
C ARG A 497 7.56 8.74 -7.34
N ALA A 498 8.50 9.46 -6.72
CA ALA A 498 8.17 10.45 -5.70
C ALA A 498 7.25 11.57 -6.25
N ILE A 499 7.51 12.06 -7.46
CA ILE A 499 6.66 13.05 -8.14
C ILE A 499 5.25 12.50 -8.38
N ALA A 500 5.15 11.29 -8.93
CA ALA A 500 3.86 10.64 -9.18
C ALA A 500 3.05 10.48 -7.89
N VAL A 501 3.71 10.17 -6.77
CA VAL A 501 3.10 10.01 -5.44
C VAL A 501 2.54 11.33 -4.91
N GLU A 502 3.30 12.43 -4.97
CA GLU A 502 2.81 13.72 -4.51
C GLU A 502 1.60 14.18 -5.33
N LEU A 503 1.63 13.97 -6.65
CA LEU A 503 0.51 14.32 -7.53
C LEU A 503 -0.73 13.45 -7.30
N LEU A 504 -0.56 12.11 -7.20
CA LEU A 504 -1.66 11.20 -6.88
C LEU A 504 -2.28 11.49 -5.50
N ARG A 505 -1.47 11.93 -4.52
CA ARG A 505 -1.96 12.35 -3.21
C ARG A 505 -2.81 13.61 -3.26
N ALA A 506 -2.42 14.59 -4.07
CA ALA A 506 -3.22 15.79 -4.27
C ALA A 506 -4.60 15.48 -4.88
N GLU A 507 -4.68 14.49 -5.78
CA GLU A 507 -5.95 14.09 -6.41
C GLU A 507 -7.00 13.54 -5.43
N GLN A 508 -6.60 13.10 -4.22
CA GLN A 508 -7.55 12.63 -3.20
C GLN A 508 -8.52 13.74 -2.75
N TRP A 509 -8.09 15.00 -2.83
CA TRP A 509 -8.88 16.17 -2.47
C TRP A 509 -9.88 16.56 -3.55
N ILE A 510 -9.76 15.99 -4.75
CA ILE A 510 -10.57 16.35 -5.90
C ILE A 510 -11.79 15.44 -5.85
N VAL A 511 -12.80 15.90 -5.10
CA VAL A 511 -14.05 15.21 -4.85
C VAL A 511 -15.15 15.91 -5.66
N GLY A 512 -15.64 15.26 -6.71
CA GLY A 512 -16.75 15.77 -7.53
C GLY A 512 -16.33 16.75 -8.63
N SER A 513 -16.43 16.29 -9.88
CA SER A 513 -16.77 17.03 -11.11
C SER A 513 -16.51 16.12 -12.31
N THR A 514 -17.35 15.10 -12.47
CA THR A 514 -17.54 14.44 -13.76
C THR A 514 -19.05 14.32 -13.99
N GLU A 515 -19.67 15.46 -14.26
CA GLU A 515 -20.71 15.51 -15.28
C GLU A 515 -20.12 16.14 -16.54
#